data_AF-A0A379T6G5-F1
#
_entry.id   AF-A0A379T6G5-F1
#
_cell.length_a   1.000
_cell.length_b   1.000
_cell.length_c   1.000
_cell.angle_alpha   90.00
_cell.angle_beta   90.00
_cell.angle_gamma   90.00
#
_symmetry.space_group_name_H-M   'P 1'
#
loop_
_entity.id
_entity.type
_entity.pdbx_description
1 polymer ?
#
loop_
_entity_poly.entity_id
_entity_poly.type
_entity_poly.pdbx_seq_one_letter_code
_entity_poly.pdbx_strand_id
1 'polypeptide(L)'
;MEQDLARIEQFLDALWLERNLAENTLSAYRRDLSMVVAWLRHRGKTLATAQADDLQTLLAERVEGGYKATSSARLLSAMRRFFPASVS
;
A
#
# COMPACT_ATOMS: atom_id res chain seq x y z
N MET A 1 12.42 -5.01 3.43
CA MET A 1 11.97 -3.99 4.42
C MET A 1 12.59 -2.65 4.14
N GLU A 2 13.90 -2.43 4.35
CA GLU A 2 14.49 -1.12 4.09
C GLU A 2 14.32 -0.66 2.63
N GLN A 3 14.56 -1.58 1.67
CA GLN A 3 14.30 -1.33 0.24
C GLN A 3 12.82 -1.06 -0.07
N ASP A 4 11.89 -1.76 0.59
CA ASP A 4 10.46 -1.58 0.38
C ASP A 4 9.99 -0.22 0.93
N LEU A 5 10.49 0.15 2.11
CA LEU A 5 10.19 1.44 2.73
C LEU A 5 10.78 2.57 1.89
N ALA A 6 12.02 2.45 1.39
CA ALA A 6 12.61 3.44 0.50
C ALA A 6 11.79 3.65 -0.79
N ARG A 7 11.21 2.58 -1.36
CA ARG A 7 10.29 2.69 -2.51
C ARG A 7 9.00 3.42 -2.15
N ILE A 8 8.45 3.18 -0.96
CA ILE A 8 7.28 3.92 -0.46
C ILE A 8 7.63 5.41 -0.33
N GLU A 9 8.79 5.75 0.22
CA GLU A 9 9.23 7.15 0.34
C GLU A 9 9.32 7.82 -1.02
N GLN A 10 10.02 7.21 -1.97
CA GLN A 10 10.16 7.74 -3.33
C GLN A 10 8.80 7.96 -4.01
N PHE A 11 7.87 7.04 -3.83
CA PHE A 11 6.50 7.17 -4.33
C PHE A 11 5.75 8.33 -3.69
N LEU A 12 5.86 8.50 -2.37
CA LEU A 12 5.18 9.58 -1.65
C LEU A 12 5.78 10.95 -2.01
N ASP A 13 7.10 11.02 -2.19
CA ASP A 13 7.80 12.24 -2.63
C ASP A 13 7.34 12.66 -4.03
N ALA A 14 7.17 11.70 -4.95
CA ALA A 14 6.63 11.96 -6.28
C ALA A 14 5.19 12.51 -6.22
N LEU A 15 4.32 11.90 -5.41
CA LEU A 15 2.94 12.38 -5.21
C LEU A 15 2.88 13.77 -4.57
N TRP A 16 3.83 14.08 -3.69
CA TRP A 16 3.95 15.40 -3.06
C TRP A 16 4.40 16.45 -4.08
N LEU A 17 5.39 16.13 -4.91
CA LEU A 17 5.93 17.03 -5.93
C LEU A 17 4.88 17.40 -6.99
N GLU A 18 4.04 16.45 -7.38
CA GLU A 18 2.91 16.68 -8.29
C GLU A 18 1.79 17.54 -7.66
N ARG A 19 1.93 17.94 -6.39
CA ARG A 19 0.91 18.65 -5.57
C ARG A 19 -0.44 17.94 -5.60
N ASN A 20 -0.41 16.62 -5.73
CA ASN A 20 -1.58 15.80 -5.99
C ASN A 20 -2.36 15.42 -4.73
N LEU A 21 -1.73 15.52 -3.55
CA LEU A 21 -2.35 15.13 -2.27
C LEU A 21 -1.91 16.02 -1.11
N ALA A 22 -2.80 16.19 -0.14
CA ALA A 22 -2.48 16.82 1.14
C ALA A 22 -1.55 15.94 2.00
N GLU A 23 -0.77 16.56 2.89
CA GLU A 23 0.17 15.89 3.79
C GLU A 23 -0.49 14.79 4.64
N ASN A 24 -1.69 15.03 5.15
CA ASN A 24 -2.45 14.04 5.90
C ASN A 24 -2.75 12.78 5.08
N THR A 25 -3.02 12.93 3.79
CA THR A 25 -3.26 11.80 2.89
C THR A 25 -1.96 11.05 2.60
N LEU A 26 -0.84 11.75 2.39
CA LEU A 26 0.48 11.12 2.22
C LEU A 26 0.89 10.33 3.47
N SER A 27 0.70 10.90 4.65
CA SER A 27 0.95 10.21 5.94
C SER A 27 0.04 9.00 6.12
N ALA A 28 -1.21 9.07 5.69
CA ALA A 28 -2.12 7.92 5.71
C ALA A 28 -1.67 6.83 4.73
N TYR A 29 -1.26 7.19 3.51
CA TYR A 29 -0.73 6.25 2.52
C TYR A 29 0.55 5.57 3.00
N ARG A 30 1.47 6.32 3.61
CA ARG A 30 2.68 5.76 4.23
C ARG A 30 2.37 4.65 5.22
N ARG A 31 1.43 4.91 6.14
CA ARG A 31 1.01 3.93 7.16
C ARG A 31 0.37 2.70 6.52
N ASP A 32 -0.53 2.93 5.57
CA ASP A 32 -1.24 1.86 4.88
C ASP A 32 -0.25 0.99 4.07
N LEU A 33 0.67 1.57 3.30
CA LEU A 33 1.68 0.85 2.52
C LEU A 33 2.74 0.17 3.40
N SER A 34 3.16 0.78 4.51
CA SER A 34 4.08 0.14 5.47
C SER A 34 3.45 -1.11 6.09
N MET A 35 2.14 -1.10 6.32
CA MET A 35 1.41 -2.28 6.76
C MET A 35 1.37 -3.36 5.67
N VAL A 36 1.21 -3.00 4.39
CA VAL A 36 1.31 -3.96 3.27
C VAL A 36 2.67 -4.65 3.29
N VAL A 37 3.76 -3.88 3.46
CA VAL A 37 5.12 -4.43 3.56
C VAL A 37 5.22 -5.41 4.71
N ALA A 38 4.75 -5.04 5.90
CA ALA A 38 4.77 -5.94 7.05
C ALA A 38 3.99 -7.24 6.74
N TRP A 39 2.79 -7.12 6.18
CA TRP A 39 1.93 -8.27 5.84
C TRP A 39 2.56 -9.21 4.80
N LEU A 40 3.19 -8.65 3.75
CA LEU A 40 3.91 -9.42 2.72
C LEU A 40 5.11 -10.15 3.31
N ARG A 41 5.85 -9.51 4.22
CA ARG A 41 7.01 -10.13 4.87
C ARG A 41 6.65 -11.36 5.69
N HIS A 42 5.52 -11.35 6.38
CA HIS A 42 5.02 -12.53 7.11
C HIS A 42 4.74 -13.71 6.18
N ARG A 43 4.60 -13.46 4.87
CA ARG A 43 4.40 -14.46 3.81
C ARG A 43 5.65 -14.70 2.95
N GLY A 44 6.82 -14.19 3.38
CA GLY A 44 8.08 -14.33 2.64
C GLY A 44 8.13 -13.52 1.33
N LYS A 45 7.25 -12.52 1.17
CA LYS A 45 7.15 -11.67 -0.02
C LYS A 45 7.64 -10.24 0.24
N THR A 46 7.84 -9.50 -0.84
CA THR A 46 8.28 -8.10 -0.89
C THR A 46 7.35 -7.29 -1.79
N LEU A 47 7.49 -5.97 -1.85
CA LEU A 47 6.72 -5.17 -2.82
C LEU A 47 7.05 -5.56 -4.27
N ALA A 48 8.27 -6.01 -4.56
CA ALA A 48 8.66 -6.43 -5.91
C ALA A 48 8.12 -7.82 -6.31
N THR A 49 7.78 -8.66 -5.33
CA THR A 49 7.29 -10.03 -5.57
C THR A 49 5.82 -10.18 -5.23
N ALA A 50 5.16 -9.10 -4.81
CA ALA A 50 3.72 -9.08 -4.60
C ALA A 50 2.99 -9.27 -5.94
N GLN A 51 1.93 -10.07 -5.91
CA GLN A 51 1.05 -10.34 -7.04
C GLN A 51 -0.35 -9.79 -6.75
N ALA A 52 -1.20 -9.71 -7.77
CA ALA A 52 -2.58 -9.25 -7.61
C ALA A 52 -3.34 -10.05 -6.53
N ASP A 53 -3.15 -11.36 -6.50
CA ASP A 53 -3.79 -12.27 -5.53
C ASP A 53 -3.35 -11.97 -4.08
N ASP A 54 -2.12 -11.52 -3.86
CA ASP A 54 -1.66 -11.12 -2.53
C ASP A 54 -2.42 -9.89 -2.03
N LEU A 55 -2.61 -8.91 -2.91
CA LEU A 55 -3.32 -7.67 -2.57
C LEU A 55 -4.81 -7.92 -2.34
N GLN A 56 -5.42 -8.81 -3.13
CA GLN A 56 -6.80 -9.24 -2.93
C GLN A 56 -6.96 -9.98 -1.60
N THR A 57 -6.05 -10.91 -1.30
CA THR A 57 -6.05 -11.65 -0.02
C THR A 57 -5.96 -10.71 1.17
N LEU A 58 -5.05 -9.73 1.14
CA LEU A 58 -4.93 -8.72 2.20
C LEU A 58 -6.23 -7.93 2.40
N LEU A 59 -6.92 -7.56 1.32
CA LEU A 59 -8.19 -6.84 1.40
C LEU A 59 -9.31 -7.71 1.99
N ALA A 60 -9.36 -8.99 1.62
CA ALA A 60 -10.31 -9.94 2.19
C ALA A 60 -10.08 -10.10 3.71
N GLU A 61 -8.83 -10.32 4.14
CA GLU A 61 -8.47 -10.43 5.56
C GLU A 61 -8.83 -9.17 6.36
N ARG A 62 -8.72 -7.98 5.75
CA ARG A 62 -9.15 -6.71 6.37
C ARG A 62 -10.66 -6.66 6.57
N VAL A 63 -11.45 -7.14 5.60
CA VAL A 63 -12.90 -7.16 5.71
C VAL A 63 -13.34 -8.17 6.77
N GLU A 64 -12.80 -9.39 6.72
CA GLU A 64 -13.07 -10.46 7.68
C GLU A 64 -12.67 -10.08 9.11
N GLY A 65 -11.53 -9.38 9.26
CA GLY A 65 -11.05 -8.86 10.54
C GLY A 65 -11.83 -7.65 11.09
N GLY A 66 -12.91 -7.21 10.43
CA GLY A 66 -13.78 -6.13 10.92
C GLY A 66 -13.18 -4.73 10.81
N TYR A 67 -12.21 -4.50 9.92
CA TYR A 67 -11.64 -3.17 9.71
C TYR A 67 -12.68 -2.22 9.12
N LYS A 68 -12.63 -0.95 9.54
CA LYS A 68 -13.55 0.08 9.03
C LYS A 68 -13.44 0.21 7.51
N ALA A 69 -14.59 0.25 6.83
CA ALA A 69 -14.68 0.37 5.37
C ALA A 69 -13.86 1.55 4.81
N THR A 70 -13.85 2.70 5.50
CA THR A 70 -13.06 3.88 5.11
C THR A 70 -11.56 3.64 5.18
N SER A 71 -11.08 2.81 6.10
CA SER A 71 -9.67 2.42 6.17
C SER A 71 -9.30 1.48 5.03
N SER A 72 -10.15 0.49 4.74
CA SER A 72 -9.92 -0.46 3.64
C SER A 72 -9.98 0.22 2.27
N ALA A 73 -10.90 1.18 2.08
CA ALA A 73 -10.97 1.98 0.87
C ALA A 73 -9.71 2.84 0.65
N ARG A 74 -9.18 3.45 1.72
CA ARG A 74 -7.95 4.23 1.64
C ARG A 74 -6.73 3.36 1.35
N LEU A 75 -6.62 2.19 1.98
CA LEU A 75 -5.60 1.20 1.66
C LEU A 75 -5.68 0.78 0.18
N LEU A 76 -6.87 0.46 -0.33
CA LEU A 76 -7.09 0.13 -1.74
C LEU A 76 -6.66 1.28 -2.67
N SER A 77 -6.99 2.52 -2.32
CA SER A 77 -6.57 3.71 -3.07
C SER A 77 -5.04 3.87 -3.10
N ALA A 78 -4.38 3.67 -1.95
CA ALA A 78 -2.92 3.68 -1.86
C ALA A 78 -2.29 2.58 -2.74
N MET A 79 -2.82 1.34 -2.66
CA MET A 79 -2.33 0.21 -3.45
C MET A 79 -2.52 0.42 -4.95
N ARG A 80 -3.68 0.92 -5.41
CA ARG A 80 -3.93 1.19 -6.84
C ARG A 80 -3.00 2.23 -7.43
N ARG A 81 -2.58 3.21 -6.62
CA ARG A 81 -1.62 4.23 -7.05
C ARG A 81 -0.18 3.70 -7.00
N PHE A 82 0.15 2.90 -5.99
CA PHE A 82 1.50 2.35 -5.82
C PHE A 82 1.80 1.20 -6.79
N PHE A 83 0.80 0.37 -7.10
CA PHE A 83 0.85 -0.71 -8.09
C PHE A 83 -0.04 -0.32 -9.27
N PRO A 84 0.49 0.39 -10.29
CA PRO A 84 -0.23 0.60 -11.53
C PRO A 84 -0.64 -0.75 -12.14
N ALA A 85 -1.69 -0.77 -12.96
CA ALA A 85 -2.29 -1.97 -13.56
C ALA A 85 -1.36 -2.83 -14.46
N SER A 86 -0.06 -2.57 -14.45
CA SER A 86 1.00 -3.30 -15.15
C SER A 86 1.66 -4.38 -14.29
N VAL A 87 1.20 -4.61 -13.06
CA VAL A 87 1.59 -5.79 -12.27
C VAL A 87 0.76 -6.98 -12.76
N SER A 88 1.20 -7.56 -13.89
CA SER A 88 0.74 -8.84 -14.42
C SER A 88 1.42 -10.00 -13.71
#